data_AF-A0A951R586-F1
#
_entry.id   AF-A0A951R586-F1
#
_cell.length_a   1.000
_cell.length_b   1.000
_cell.length_c   1.000
_cell.angle_alpha   90.00
_cell.angle_beta   90.00
_cell.angle_gamma   90.00
#
_symmetry.space_group_name_H-M   'P 1'
#
loop_
_entity.id
_entity.type
_entity.pdbx_description
1 polymer ?
#
loop_
_entity_poly.entity_id
_entity_poly.type
_entity_poly.pdbx_seq_one_letter_code
_entity_poly.pdbx_strand_id
1 'polypeptide(L)' 'MHILQPKHIKLKEKEVQELLEQFNISKAQLPKILLNDPALPEGCEIGDIIKIERKDEDATYPYYRVVV' A
#
# COMPACT_ATOMS: atom_id res chain seq x y z
N MET A 1 -22.05 -4.92 1.82
CA MET A 1 -21.29 -3.92 1.04
C MET A 1 -20.72 -2.90 2.02
N HIS A 2 -19.40 -2.88 2.22
CA HIS A 2 -18.76 -1.89 3.08
C HIS A 2 -18.45 -0.64 2.25
N ILE A 3 -19.18 0.45 2.51
CA ILE A 3 -19.11 1.72 1.77
C ILE A 3 -17.78 2.47 2.03
N LEU A 4 -16.95 1.97 2.94
CA LEU A 4 -15.74 2.63 3.45
C LEU A 4 -14.43 1.93 3.08
N GLN A 5 -14.41 1.05 2.08
CA GLN A 5 -13.16 0.39 1.70
C GLN A 5 -12.28 1.36 0.87
N PRO A 6 -11.07 1.70 1.35
CA PRO A 6 -10.16 2.55 0.59
C PRO A 6 -9.67 1.84 -0.66
N LYS A 7 -9.26 2.60 -1.68
CA LYS A 7 -8.71 2.04 -2.92
C LYS A 7 -7.29 1.54 -2.67
N HIS A 8 -7.03 0.29 -3.05
CA HIS A 8 -5.72 -0.35 -2.96
C HIS A 8 -5.11 -0.44 -4.36
N ILE A 9 -3.93 0.15 -4.54
CA ILE A 9 -3.24 0.26 -5.83
C ILE A 9 -1.84 -0.33 -5.65
N LYS A 10 -1.49 -1.33 -6.47
CA LYS A 10 -0.13 -1.88 -6.52
C LYS A 10 0.81 -0.85 -7.13
N LEU A 11 1.88 -0.52 -6.41
CA LEU A 11 2.93 0.34 -6.93
C LEU A 11 3.88 -0.45 -7.83
N LYS A 12 4.46 0.23 -8.82
CA LYS A 12 5.54 -0.33 -9.63
C LYS A 12 6.86 -0.25 -8.85
N GLU A 13 7.80 -1.14 -9.16
CA GLU A 13 9.11 -1.17 -8.51
C GLU A 13 9.84 0.18 -8.53
N LYS A 14 9.72 0.93 -9.63
CA LYS A 14 10.30 2.27 -9.76
C LYS A 14 9.72 3.26 -8.75
N GLU A 15 8.39 3.35 -8.67
CA GLU A 15 7.68 4.22 -7.70
C GLU A 15 8.01 3.82 -6.26
N VAL A 16 8.13 2.51 -6.01
CA VAL A 16 8.54 1.97 -4.72
C VAL A 16 9.94 2.44 -4.36
N GLN A 17 10.89 2.35 -5.28
CA GLN A 17 12.26 2.77 -5.03
C GLN A 17 12.32 4.28 -4.73
N GLU A 18 11.67 5.10 -5.56
CA GLU A 18 11.60 6.55 -5.36
C GLU A 18 10.97 6.91 -4.00
N LEU A 19 9.91 6.19 -3.59
CA LEU A 19 9.27 6.36 -2.29
C LEU A 19 10.22 6.01 -1.13
N LEU A 20 10.88 4.86 -1.19
CA LEU A 20 11.80 4.41 -0.15
C LEU A 20 12.98 5.38 0.00
N GLU A 21 13.49 5.91 -1.13
CA GLU A 21 14.55 6.93 -1.15
C GLU A 21 14.06 8.26 -0.58
N GLN A 22 12.89 8.73 -1.00
CA GLN A 22 12.30 10.00 -0.55
C GLN A 22 12.04 10.03 0.96
N PHE A 23 11.49 8.95 1.51
CA PHE A 23 11.21 8.83 2.94
C PHE A 23 12.40 8.28 3.73
N ASN A 24 13.47 7.86 3.06
CA ASN A 24 14.66 7.24 3.63
C ASN A 24 14.32 6.05 4.56
N ILE A 25 13.38 5.21 4.12
CA ILE A 25 12.91 4.03 4.85
C ILE A 25 13.14 2.75 4.05
N SER A 26 13.20 1.63 4.76
CA SER A 26 13.25 0.29 4.19
C SER A 26 11.85 -0.32 4.06
N LYS A 27 11.66 -1.22 3.09
CA LYS A 27 10.40 -1.97 2.91
C LYS A 27 9.92 -2.65 4.20
N ALA A 28 10.86 -3.15 5.01
CA ALA A 28 10.57 -3.81 6.28
C ALA A 28 10.01 -2.87 7.37
N GLN A 29 10.20 -1.56 7.24
CA GLN A 29 9.67 -0.55 8.16
C GLN A 29 8.22 -0.16 7.81
N LEU A 30 7.74 -0.52 6.62
CA LEU A 30 6.35 -0.30 6.25
C LEU A 30 5.44 -1.29 6.99
N PRO A 31 4.21 -0.86 7.34
CA PRO A 31 3.19 -1.76 7.84
C PRO A 31 2.99 -2.94 6.90
N LYS A 32 2.90 -4.13 7.47
CA LYS A 32 2.77 -5.38 6.71
C LYS A 32 1.30 -5.71 6.44
N ILE A 33 1.02 -6.28 5.29
CA ILE A 33 -0.28 -6.85 4.92
C ILE A 33 -0.07 -8.28 4.45
N LEU A 34 -0.95 -9.19 4.86
CA LEU A 34 -0.85 -10.59 4.47
C LEU A 34 -1.27 -10.75 3.01
N LEU A 35 -0.57 -11.59 2.24
CA LEU A 35 -0.96 -11.94 0.87
C LEU A 35 -2.42 -12.44 0.77
N ASN A 36 -2.93 -13.08 1.83
CA ASN A 36 -4.30 -13.59 1.91
C ASN A 36 -5.34 -12.53 2.33
N ASP A 37 -4.95 -11.26 2.48
CA ASP A 37 -5.88 -10.21 2.86
C ASP A 37 -6.87 -9.91 1.72
N PRO A 38 -8.20 -9.94 1.98
CA PRO A 38 -9.20 -9.75 0.93
C PRO A 38 -9.24 -8.32 0.37
N ALA A 39 -8.55 -7.36 0.99
CA ALA A 39 -8.42 -6.00 0.48
C ALA A 39 -7.27 -5.83 -0.53
N LEU A 40 -6.42 -6.86 -0.71
CA LEU A 40 -5.36 -6.82 -1.70
C LEU A 40 -5.91 -6.95 -3.13
N PRO A 41 -5.39 -6.19 -4.10
CA PRO A 41 -5.70 -6.40 -5.50
C PRO A 41 -5.16 -7.75 -5.98
N GLU A 42 -5.83 -8.33 -6.97
CA GLU A 42 -5.41 -9.59 -7.60
C GLU A 42 -4.01 -9.43 -8.24
N GLY A 43 -3.13 -10.42 -8.07
CA GLY A 43 -1.77 -10.41 -8.64
C GLY A 43 -0.72 -9.63 -7.82
N CYS A 44 -0.95 -9.45 -6.53
CA CYS A 44 0.11 -9.05 -5.60
C CYS A 44 0.99 -10.25 -5.21
N GLU A 45 2.26 -9.99 -4.99
CA GLU A 45 3.26 -10.97 -4.56
C GLU A 45 3.96 -10.49 -3.28
N ILE A 46 4.59 -11.43 -2.58
CA ILE A 46 5.36 -11.13 -1.37
C ILE A 46 6.48 -10.13 -1.73
N GLY A 47 6.52 -9.00 -1.02
CA GLY A 47 7.48 -7.92 -1.26
C GLY A 47 6.96 -6.74 -2.09
N ASP A 48 5.75 -6.85 -2.64
CA ASP A 48 5.06 -5.71 -3.27
C ASP A 48 4.67 -4.64 -2.25
N ILE A 49 4.56 -3.40 -2.72
CA ILE A 49 4.04 -2.30 -1.92
C ILE A 49 2.72 -1.82 -2.50
N ILE A 50 1.74 -1.73 -1.63
CA ILE A 50 0.38 -1.28 -1.95
C ILE A 50 0.19 0.13 -1.40
N LYS A 51 -0.21 1.04 -2.29
CA LYS A 51 -0.70 2.36 -1.94
C LYS A 51 -2.19 2.27 -1.65
N ILE A 52 -2.59 2.81 -0.51
CA ILE A 52 -3.95 2.82 0.00
C ILE A 52 -4.36 4.29 0.09
N GLU A 53 -5.38 4.68 -0.67
CA GLU A 53 -5.92 6.03 -0.60
C GLU A 53 -7.01 6.08 0.46
N ARG A 54 -6.64 6.53 1.67
CA ARG A 54 -7.60 6.69 2.77
C ARG A 54 -8.26 8.06 2.63
N LYS A 55 -9.54 8.05 2.31
CA LYS A 55 -10.39 9.24 2.35
C LYS A 55 -10.87 9.43 3.79
N ASP A 56 -10.43 10.52 4.39
CA ASP A 56 -10.94 11.04 5.66
C ASP A 56 -11.99 12.14 5.39
N GLU A 57 -12.58 12.74 6.43
CA GLU A 57 -13.70 13.70 6.28
C GLU A 57 -13.35 14.88 5.36
N ASP A 58 -12.10 15.37 5.44
CA ASP A 58 -11.65 16.59 4.74
C ASP A 58 -10.59 16.32 3.65
N ALA A 59 -9.84 15.22 3.75
CA ALA A 59 -8.68 14.99 2.90
C ALA A 59 -8.45 13.50 2.57
N THR A 60 -7.75 13.25 1.46
CA THR A 60 -7.30 11.91 1.07
C THR A 60 -5.80 11.79 1.32
N TYR A 61 -5.43 10.79 2.13
CA TYR A 61 -4.03 10.54 2.49
C TYR A 61 -3.53 9.24 1.87
N PRO A 62 -2.34 9.25 1.23
CA PRO A 62 -1.72 8.03 0.76
C PRO A 62 -1.10 7.27 1.94
N TYR A 63 -1.40 5.98 2.02
CA TYR A 63 -0.86 5.08 3.03
C TYR A 63 -0.20 3.88 2.35
N TYR A 64 0.98 3.47 2.78
CA TYR A 64 1.75 2.43 2.09
C TYR A 64 1.91 1.19 2.97
N ARG A 65 1.71 0.01 2.40
CA ARG A 65 1.89 -1.28 3.09
C ARG A 65 2.71 -2.25 2.24
N VAL A 66 3.51 -3.08 2.88
CA VAL A 66 4.30 -4.14 2.23
C VAL A 66 3.59 -5.49 2.36
N VAL A 67 3.49 -6.23 1.26
CA VAL A 67 2.90 -7.57 1.22
C VAL A 67 3.90 -8.57 1.79
N VAL A 68 3.44 -9.39 2.74
CA VAL A 68 4.21 -10.47 3.38
C VAL A 68 3.45 -11.79 3.41
#